data_AF-A0A0U2YKJ0-F1
#
_entry.id   AF-A0A0U2YKJ0-F1
#
_cell.length_a   1.000
_cell.length_b   1.000
_cell.length_c   1.000
_cell.angle_alpha   90.00
_cell.angle_beta   90.00
_cell.angle_gamma   90.00
#
_symmetry.space_group_name_H-M   'P 1'
#
loop_
_entity.id
_entity.type
_entity.pdbx_description
1 polymer ?
#
loop_
_entity_poly.entity_id
_entity_poly.type
_entity_poly.pdbx_seq_one_letter_code
_entity_poly.pdbx_strand_id
1 'polypeptide(L)' 'MIAPDLETAIDQLQELVDGARVVVPFTGAGISTECGIPDFRSPGGLWTKNKP' A
#
# COMPACT_ATOMS: atom_id res chain seq x y z
N MET A 1 -11.84 -9.44 -6.84
CA MET A 1 -11.08 -8.18 -6.96
C MET A 1 -11.94 -7.06 -6.41
N ILE A 2 -11.34 -6.05 -5.78
CA ILE A 2 -12.06 -4.89 -5.22
C ILE A 2 -12.54 -3.95 -6.34
N ALA A 3 -11.82 -3.90 -7.48
CA ALA A 3 -12.19 -3.22 -8.72
C ALA A 3 -11.61 -3.98 -9.94
N PRO A 4 -12.18 -3.85 -11.15
CA PRO A 4 -11.73 -4.56 -12.36
C PRO A 4 -10.37 -4.09 -12.90
N ASP A 5 -9.98 -2.84 -12.63
CA ASP A 5 -8.73 -2.22 -13.08
C ASP A 5 -8.32 -1.07 -12.14
N LEU A 6 -7.17 -0.44 -12.44
CA LEU A 6 -6.60 0.63 -11.62
C LEU A 6 -7.43 1.91 -11.66
N GLU A 7 -7.96 2.27 -12.82
CA GLU A 7 -8.76 3.49 -12.98
C GLU A 7 -10.03 3.40 -12.14
N THR A 8 -10.74 2.28 -12.25
CA THR A 8 -11.93 2.00 -11.44
C THR A 8 -11.61 1.95 -9.93
N ALA A 9 -10.43 1.44 -9.54
CA ALA A 9 -10.01 1.41 -8.14
C ALA A 9 -9.76 2.82 -7.57
N ILE A 10 -9.18 3.72 -8.39
CA ILE A 10 -8.92 5.11 -8.02
C ILE A 10 -10.23 5.86 -7.86
N ASP A 11 -11.16 5.72 -8.81
CA ASP A 11 -12.47 6.36 -8.76
C ASP A 11 -13.26 5.93 -7.52
N GLN A 12 -13.30 4.63 -7.23
CA GLN A 12 -13.95 4.12 -6.01
C GLN A 12 -13.30 4.64 -4.72
N LEU A 13 -11.97 4.72 -4.68
CA LEU A 13 -11.28 5.28 -3.52
C LEU A 13 -11.61 6.76 -3.33
N GLN A 14 -11.68 7.53 -4.42
CA GLN A 14 -12.07 8.94 -4.38
C GLN A 14 -13.47 9.12 -3.80
N GLU A 15 -14.46 8.35 -4.27
CA GLU A 15 -15.83 8.40 -3.75
C GLU A 15 -15.89 8.12 -2.24
N LEU A 16 -15.12 7.14 -1.78
CA LEU A 16 -15.03 6.79 -0.35
C LEU A 16 -14.38 7.91 0.47
N VAL A 17 -13.35 8.58 -0.06
CA VAL A 17 -12.67 9.69 0.60
C VAL A 17 -13.57 10.92 0.66
N ASP A 18 -14.24 11.27 -0.43
CA ASP A 18 -15.14 12.42 -0.53
C ASP A 18 -16.33 12.31 0.43
N GLY A 19 -16.85 11.09 0.64
CA GLY A 19 -17.94 10.81 1.57
C GLY A 19 -17.53 10.64 3.04
N ALA A 20 -16.23 10.55 3.33
CA ALA A 20 -15.75 10.22 4.68
C ALA A 20 -15.65 11.46 5.58
N ARG A 21 -16.27 11.38 6.76
CA ARG A 21 -16.07 12.39 7.83
C ARG A 21 -14.67 12.34 8.43
N VAL A 22 -14.07 11.15 8.47
CA VAL A 22 -12.73 10.89 9.04
C VAL A 22 -12.08 9.80 8.21
N VAL A 23 -10.84 10.02 7.78
CA VAL A 23 -10.02 9.05 7.05
C VAL A 23 -8.79 8.69 7.88
N VAL A 24 -8.49 7.40 8.01
CA VAL A 24 -7.31 6.90 8.74
C VAL A 24 -6.53 5.93 7.84
N PRO A 25 -5.41 6.35 7.23
CA PRO A 25 -4.59 5.46 6.42
C PRO A 25 -3.72 4.55 7.29
N PHE A 26 -3.56 3.30 6.87
CA PHE A 26 -2.62 2.34 7.46
C PHE A 26 -1.50 2.06 6.45
N THR A 27 -0.27 2.43 6.80
CA THR A 27 0.89 2.26 5.92
C THR A 27 1.86 1.23 6.49
N GLY A 28 2.53 0.47 5.62
CA GLY A 28 3.65 -0.40 5.97
C GLY A 28 4.96 0.08 5.33
N ALA A 29 6.04 -0.68 5.52
CA ALA A 29 7.37 -0.36 4.98
C ALA A 29 7.40 -0.21 3.44
N GLY A 30 6.45 -0.84 2.73
CA GLY A 30 6.37 -0.80 1.27
C GLY A 30 6.25 0.61 0.68
N ILE A 31 5.67 1.58 1.40
CA ILE A 31 5.57 2.96 0.87
C ILE A 31 6.94 3.68 0.82
N SER A 32 7.94 3.15 1.52
CA SER A 32 9.28 3.74 1.62
C SER A 32 10.29 3.09 0.67
N THR A 33 9.91 2.09 -0.13
CA THR A 33 10.87 1.39 -1.01
C THR A 33 11.41 2.31 -2.09
N GLU A 34 10.57 3.19 -2.64
CA GLU A 34 10.96 4.17 -3.66
C GLU A 34 11.91 5.26 -3.16
N CYS A 35 12.03 5.45 -1.84
CA CYS A 35 13.06 6.33 -1.26
C CYS A 35 14.33 5.60 -0.82
N GLY A 36 14.48 4.32 -1.22
CA GLY A 36 15.67 3.51 -0.96
C GLY A 36 15.66 2.77 0.38
N ILE A 37 14.55 2.79 1.13
CA ILE A 37 14.41 2.05 2.38
C ILE A 37 13.79 0.67 2.06
N PRO A 38 14.50 -0.45 2.24
CA PRO A 38 13.98 -1.75 1.88
C PRO A 38 12.81 -2.16 2.79
N ASP A 39 11.83 -2.86 2.24
CA ASP A 39 10.82 -3.52 3.05
C ASP A 39 11.29 -4.85 3.62
N PHE A 40 10.42 -5.49 4.40
CA PHE A 40 10.74 -6.73 5.09
C PHE A 40 10.48 -8.00 4.27
N ARG A 41 9.42 -8.03 3.45
CA ARG A 41 8.79 -9.29 2.98
C ARG A 41 8.66 -9.43 1.47
N SER A 42 8.90 -8.38 0.69
CA SER A 42 8.94 -8.49 -0.77
C SER A 42 10.08 -9.42 -1.22
N PRO A 43 10.07 -9.89 -2.47
CA PRO A 43 11.21 -10.62 -3.02
C PRO A 43 12.53 -9.86 -2.81
N GLY A 44 13.50 -10.49 -2.15
CA GLY A 44 14.77 -9.85 -1.77
C GLY A 44 14.71 -8.92 -0.55
N GLY A 45 13.55 -8.75 0.08
CA GLY A 45 13.35 -7.98 1.30
C GLY A 45 14.12 -8.53 2.50
N LEU A 46 14.22 -7.75 3.58
CA LEU A 46 15.15 -8.02 4.68
C LEU A 46 15.04 -9.45 5.25
N TRP A 47 13.82 -9.97 5.36
CA TRP A 47 13.57 -11.28 5.98
C TRP A 47 13.80 -12.47 5.04
N THR A 48 14.03 -12.21 3.75
CA THR A 48 14.51 -13.25 2.84
C THR A 48 15.95 -13.68 3.16
N LYS A 49 16.73 -12.79 3.82
CA LYS A 49 18.13 -13.02 4.23
C LYS A 49 18.27 -13.25 5.73
N ASN A 50 17.48 -12.54 6.55
CA ASN A 50 17.54 -12.60 8.01
C ASN A 50 16.17 -13.02 8.56
N LYS A 51 15.95 -14.32 8.75
CA LYS A 51 14.69 -14.81 9.32
C LYS A 51 14.57 -14.34 10.78
N PRO A 52 13.44 -13.71 11.17
CA PRO A 52 13.19 -13.29 12.54
C PRO A 52 13.00 -14.48 13.48
#